data_AF-A0A662F989-F1
#
_entry.id   AF-A0A662F989-F1
#
_cell.length_a   1.000
_cell.length_b   1.000
_cell.length_c   1.000
_cell.angle_alpha   90.00
_cell.angle_beta   90.00
_cell.angle_gamma   90.00
#
_symmetry.space_group_name_H-M   'P 1'
#
loop_
_entity.id
_entity.type
_entity.pdbx_description
1 polymer ?
#
loop_
_entity_poly.entity_id
_entity_poly.type
_entity_poly.pdbx_seq_one_letter_code
_entity_poly.pdbx_strand_id
1 'polypeptide(L)'
;MYKAIKLATLMSLKKSLLTLLGVLFVMLRVSGLPEVKWNKKNVVEFIEKCRKDCGIPMFKTAFFFKATDEQGNPVVFGHCWGGYGKAPDMVVFVDVPPEDYNFVKLVKRDWEALLKLYAPEKLPELESLPIIIKGRKFTL
;
A
#
# COMPACT_ATOMS: atom_id res chain seq x y z
N MET A 1 -29.97 12.98 -38.78
CA MET A 1 -29.67 11.74 -38.04
C MET A 1 -28.19 11.36 -38.04
N TYR A 2 -27.46 11.41 -39.16
CA TYR A 2 -26.02 11.05 -39.25
C TYR A 2 -25.06 11.83 -38.31
N LYS A 3 -25.30 13.14 -38.11
CA LYS A 3 -24.42 13.99 -37.27
C LYS A 3 -24.45 13.61 -35.79
N ALA A 4 -25.61 13.20 -35.28
CA ALA A 4 -25.78 12.82 -33.87
C ALA A 4 -25.13 11.47 -33.55
N ILE A 5 -25.22 10.51 -34.48
CA ILE A 5 -24.57 9.20 -34.35
C ILE A 5 -23.05 9.37 -34.29
N LYS A 6 -22.47 10.16 -35.22
CA LYS A 6 -21.02 10.43 -35.27
C LYS A 6 -20.51 11.13 -34.01
N LEU A 7 -21.30 12.03 -33.43
CA LEU A 7 -20.96 12.72 -32.18
C LEU A 7 -20.98 11.75 -30.99
N ALA A 8 -21.98 10.89 -30.90
CA ALA A 8 -22.09 9.87 -29.85
C ALA A 8 -20.94 8.85 -29.91
N THR A 9 -20.54 8.42 -31.11
CA THR A 9 -19.38 7.52 -31.29
C THR A 9 -18.08 8.20 -30.86
N LEU A 10 -17.88 9.47 -31.21
CA LEU A 10 -16.69 10.24 -30.83
C LEU A 10 -16.60 10.48 -29.32
N MET A 11 -17.74 10.73 -28.67
CA MET A 11 -17.83 10.87 -27.21
C MET A 11 -17.55 9.53 -26.50
N SER A 12 -18.02 8.41 -27.04
CA SER A 12 -17.73 7.07 -26.54
C SER A 12 -16.24 6.74 -26.65
N LEU A 13 -15.62 7.02 -27.80
CA LEU A 13 -14.17 6.86 -28.01
C LEU A 13 -13.34 7.72 -27.05
N LYS A 14 -13.72 8.99 -26.84
CA LYS A 14 -13.05 9.86 -25.86
C LYS A 14 -13.12 9.32 -24.43
N LYS A 15 -14.28 8.80 -24.01
CA LYS A 15 -14.44 8.18 -22.69
C LYS A 15 -13.58 6.93 -22.57
N SER A 16 -13.60 6.04 -23.56
CA SER A 16 -12.79 4.82 -23.57
C SER A 16 -11.29 5.14 -23.50
N LEU A 17 -10.83 6.14 -24.26
CA LEU A 17 -9.44 6.60 -24.23
C LEU A 17 -9.05 7.20 -22.87
N LEU A 18 -9.93 8.00 -22.24
CA LEU A 18 -9.68 8.52 -20.89
C LEU A 18 -9.57 7.40 -19.85
N THR A 19 -10.42 6.38 -19.95
CA THR A 19 -10.37 5.21 -19.05
C THR A 19 -9.06 4.45 -19.25
N LEU A 20 -8.65 4.19 -20.49
CA LEU A 20 -7.38 3.53 -20.79
C LEU A 20 -6.17 4.32 -20.29
N LEU A 21 -6.16 5.63 -20.49
CA LEU A 21 -5.12 6.52 -19.94
C LEU A 21 -5.10 6.49 -18.41
N GLY A 22 -6.26 6.48 -17.76
CA GLY A 22 -6.36 6.34 -16.31
C GLY A 22 -5.80 5.02 -15.80
N VAL A 23 -6.14 3.90 -16.45
CA VAL A 23 -5.60 2.57 -16.11
C VAL A 23 -4.09 2.52 -16.33
N LEU A 24 -3.60 3.05 -17.45
CA LEU A 24 -2.17 3.09 -17.75
C LEU A 24 -1.40 3.94 -16.72
N PHE A 25 -1.96 5.07 -16.30
CA PHE A 25 -1.36 5.93 -15.29
C PHE A 25 -1.27 5.26 -13.91
N VAL A 26 -2.30 4.48 -13.53
CA VAL A 26 -2.27 3.66 -12.32
C VAL A 26 -1.21 2.57 -12.42
N MET A 27 -1.14 1.86 -13.54
CA MET A 27 -0.12 0.83 -13.79
C MET A 27 1.30 1.40 -13.69
N LEU A 28 1.55 2.57 -14.31
CA LEU A 28 2.85 3.27 -14.26
C LEU A 28 3.26 3.68 -12.85
N ARG A 29 2.31 4.07 -11.97
CA ARG A 29 2.63 4.37 -10.57
C ARG A 29 2.99 3.12 -9.78
N VAL A 30 2.34 2.00 -10.06
CA VAL A 30 2.57 0.74 -9.36
C VAL A 30 3.92 0.11 -9.74
N SER A 31 4.39 0.29 -10.98
CA SER A 31 5.72 -0.17 -11.42
C SER A 31 6.88 0.69 -10.92
N GLY A 32 6.62 1.89 -10.40
CA GLY A 32 7.66 2.78 -9.85
C GLY A 32 7.83 2.71 -8.32
N LEU A 33 7.11 1.83 -7.63
CA LEU A 33 7.22 1.69 -6.18
C LEU A 33 8.52 0.98 -5.79
N PRO A 34 9.18 1.40 -4.70
CA PRO A 34 10.39 0.74 -4.23
C PRO A 34 10.09 -0.69 -3.79
N GLU A 35 10.83 -1.65 -4.34
CA GLU A 35 10.76 -3.04 -3.94
C GLU A 35 11.70 -3.33 -2.78
N VAL A 36 11.19 -4.03 -1.77
CA VAL A 36 11.89 -4.33 -0.52
C VAL A 36 11.74 -5.81 -0.23
N LYS A 37 12.84 -6.53 0.01
CA LYS A 37 12.75 -7.94 0.39
C LYS A 37 11.99 -8.12 1.71
N TRP A 38 11.04 -9.05 1.77
CA TRP A 38 10.37 -9.40 3.01
C TRP A 38 11.34 -10.12 3.96
N ASN A 39 11.54 -9.53 5.12
CA ASN A 39 12.17 -10.15 6.27
C ASN A 39 11.82 -9.34 7.52
N LYS A 40 12.04 -9.93 8.70
CA LYS A 40 11.72 -9.32 9.99
C LYS A 40 12.27 -7.90 10.12
N LYS A 41 13.54 -7.68 9.74
CA LYS A 41 14.19 -6.37 9.83
C LYS A 41 13.48 -5.32 8.98
N ASN A 42 13.24 -5.63 7.70
CA ASN A 42 12.65 -4.67 6.75
C ASN A 42 11.19 -4.34 7.11
N VAL A 43 10.42 -5.34 7.58
CA VAL A 43 9.04 -5.14 8.03
C VAL A 43 9.00 -4.25 9.28
N VAL A 44 9.85 -4.53 10.27
CA VAL A 44 9.95 -3.72 11.50
C VAL A 44 10.42 -2.30 11.18
N GLU A 45 11.42 -2.12 10.31
CA GLU A 45 11.93 -0.81 9.92
C GLU A 45 10.87 0.04 9.22
N PHE A 46 10.05 -0.57 8.35
CA PHE A 46 8.91 0.10 7.73
C PHE A 46 7.88 0.56 8.76
N ILE A 47 7.50 -0.33 9.70
CA ILE A 47 6.56 -0.02 10.78
C ILE A 47 7.09 1.14 11.64
N GLU A 48 8.37 1.09 12.03
CA GLU A 48 9.01 2.13 12.84
C GLU A 48 9.00 3.48 12.12
N LYS A 49 9.44 3.52 10.86
CA LYS A 49 9.45 4.76 10.08
C LYS A 49 8.06 5.36 9.99
N CYS A 50 7.06 4.54 9.68
CA CYS A 50 5.69 5.01 9.56
C CYS A 50 5.12 5.51 10.91
N ARG A 51 5.31 4.75 12.00
CA ARG A 51 4.82 5.14 13.32
C ARG A 51 5.53 6.37 13.88
N LYS A 52 6.85 6.49 13.68
CA LYS A 52 7.64 7.68 14.06
C LYS A 52 7.26 8.92 13.25
N ASP A 53 6.76 8.73 12.03
CA ASP A 53 6.12 9.79 11.25
C ASP A 53 4.67 10.08 11.68
N CYS A 54 4.18 9.40 12.72
CA CYS A 54 2.81 9.45 13.23
C CYS A 54 1.76 8.97 12.20
N GLY A 55 2.14 8.12 11.26
CA GLY A 55 1.23 7.44 10.34
C GLY A 55 0.77 6.08 10.87
N ILE A 56 -0.15 5.42 10.16
CA ILE A 56 -0.60 4.05 10.44
C ILE A 56 -0.03 3.12 9.36
N PRO A 57 0.85 2.17 9.70
CA PRO A 57 1.31 1.15 8.77
C PRO A 57 0.15 0.22 8.43
N MET A 58 -0.01 -0.11 7.15
CA MET A 58 -0.97 -1.08 6.65
C MET A 58 -0.29 -2.00 5.66
N PHE A 59 -0.56 -3.29 5.74
CA PHE A 59 -0.06 -4.31 4.84
C PHE A 59 -1.22 -4.85 4.00
N LYS A 60 -1.10 -4.85 2.67
CA LYS A 60 -2.16 -5.27 1.75
C LYS A 60 -1.65 -6.31 0.78
N THR A 61 -2.32 -7.45 0.70
CA THR A 61 -2.00 -8.53 -0.24
C THR A 61 -2.58 -8.32 -1.64
N ALA A 62 -3.43 -7.30 -1.82
CA ALA A 62 -3.96 -6.92 -3.12
C ALA A 62 -4.14 -5.39 -3.18
N PHE A 63 -3.50 -4.74 -4.15
CA PHE A 63 -3.68 -3.32 -4.42
C PHE A 63 -3.73 -3.05 -5.92
N PHE A 64 -4.82 -2.42 -6.38
CA PHE A 64 -5.01 -1.92 -7.75
C PHE A 64 -4.39 -2.82 -8.84
N PHE A 65 -4.75 -4.12 -8.84
CA PHE A 65 -4.38 -5.12 -9.85
C PHE A 65 -2.98 -5.73 -9.79
N LYS A 66 -2.10 -5.35 -8.85
CA LYS A 66 -0.84 -6.06 -8.60
C LYS A 66 -0.99 -6.89 -7.33
N ALA A 67 -0.89 -8.21 -7.48
CA ALA A 67 -0.86 -9.20 -6.39
C ALA A 67 0.42 -10.03 -6.41
N THR A 68 1.17 -9.95 -7.51
CA THR A 68 2.41 -10.67 -7.74
C THR A 68 3.53 -9.77 -8.26
N ASP A 69 4.77 -10.22 -8.15
CA ASP A 69 5.93 -9.67 -8.84
C ASP A 69 5.96 -10.09 -10.33
N GLU A 70 7.04 -9.76 -11.04
CA GLU A 70 7.22 -10.11 -12.47
C GLU A 70 7.37 -11.62 -12.70
N GLN A 71 7.78 -12.36 -11.67
CA GLN A 71 7.99 -13.80 -11.67
C GLN A 71 6.71 -14.57 -11.26
N GLY A 72 5.65 -13.86 -10.87
CA GLY A 72 4.39 -14.44 -10.43
C GLY A 72 4.34 -14.82 -8.94
N ASN A 73 5.34 -14.45 -8.13
CA ASN A 73 5.32 -14.67 -6.69
C ASN A 73 4.47 -13.62 -5.99
N PRO A 74 3.77 -13.98 -4.89
CA PRO A 74 2.94 -13.04 -4.14
C PRO A 74 3.74 -11.87 -3.55
N VAL A 75 3.15 -10.67 -3.57
CA VAL A 75 3.72 -9.47 -2.97
C VAL A 75 2.80 -8.86 -1.92
N VAL A 76 3.37 -8.10 -0.99
CA VAL A 76 2.61 -7.35 0.03
C VAL A 76 2.92 -5.87 -0.09
N PHE A 77 1.89 -5.04 -0.20
CA PHE A 77 2.03 -3.58 -0.21
C PHE A 77 2.09 -3.07 1.22
N GLY A 78 3.20 -2.46 1.60
CA GLY A 78 3.28 -1.63 2.81
C GLY A 78 2.83 -0.22 2.46
N HIS A 79 1.80 0.29 3.12
CA HIS A 79 1.32 1.67 2.96
C HIS A 79 1.37 2.37 4.32
N CYS A 80 2.11 3.48 4.41
CA CYS A 80 2.06 4.36 5.56
C CYS A 80 0.97 5.40 5.37
N TRP A 81 -0.12 5.30 6.13
CA TRP A 81 -1.26 6.20 5.97
C TRP A 81 -1.27 7.32 7.01
N GLY A 82 -1.36 8.56 6.53
CA GLY A 82 -1.29 9.74 7.39
C GLY A 82 0.16 10.13 7.68
N GLY A 83 0.40 10.67 8.87
CA GLY A 83 1.71 11.16 9.29
C GLY A 83 2.06 12.55 8.77
N TYR A 84 3.33 12.93 8.92
CA TYR A 84 3.88 14.20 8.45
C TYR A 84 4.46 14.13 7.03
N GLY A 85 4.45 12.96 6.39
CA GLY A 85 4.92 12.75 5.01
C GLY A 85 6.44 12.60 4.92
N LYS A 86 7.10 12.14 5.98
CA LYS A 86 8.54 11.82 5.97
C LYS A 86 8.81 10.34 5.73
N ALA A 87 7.87 9.47 6.08
CA ALA A 87 7.95 8.05 5.78
C ALA A 87 7.64 7.79 4.30
N PRO A 88 8.16 6.70 3.69
CA PRO A 88 7.72 6.30 2.37
C PRO A 88 6.21 6.00 2.39
N ASP A 89 5.47 6.66 1.50
CA ASP A 89 4.03 6.48 1.39
C ASP A 89 3.68 5.01 1.10
N MET A 90 4.41 4.38 0.16
CA MET A 90 4.20 2.97 -0.19
C MET A 90 5.52 2.26 -0.53
N VAL A 91 5.59 0.98 -0.19
CA VAL A 91 6.64 0.03 -0.60
C VAL A 91 5.99 -1.27 -1.08
N VAL A 92 6.66 -2.00 -1.96
CA VAL A 92 6.26 -3.35 -2.36
C VAL A 92 7.21 -4.34 -1.72
N PHE A 93 6.69 -5.19 -0.84
CA PHE A 93 7.45 -6.28 -0.30
C PHE A 93 7.42 -7.49 -1.24
N VAL A 94 8.60 -7.96 -1.61
CA VAL A 94 8.84 -9.14 -2.47
C VAL A 94 9.40 -10.31 -1.65
N ASP A 95 9.47 -11.51 -2.22
CA ASP A 95 9.90 -12.73 -1.52
C ASP A 95 9.09 -13.02 -0.24
N VAL A 96 7.79 -12.73 -0.25
CA VAL A 96 6.94 -12.91 0.94
C VAL A 96 6.66 -14.40 1.16
N PRO A 97 7.01 -14.98 2.32
CA PRO A 97 6.67 -16.36 2.62
C PRO A 97 5.15 -16.59 2.58
N PRO A 98 4.67 -17.73 2.06
CA PRO A 98 3.23 -18.02 1.97
C PRO A 98 2.48 -17.87 3.30
N GLU A 99 3.11 -18.25 4.41
CA GLU A 99 2.59 -18.12 5.77
C GLU A 99 2.36 -16.66 6.16
N ASP A 100 3.31 -15.77 5.89
CA ASP A 100 3.24 -14.35 6.21
C ASP A 100 2.23 -13.64 5.28
N TYR A 101 2.21 -14.02 4.00
CA TYR A 101 1.20 -13.52 3.05
C TYR A 101 -0.22 -13.86 3.51
N ASN A 102 -0.46 -15.12 3.90
CA ASN A 102 -1.76 -15.54 4.41
C ASN A 102 -2.10 -14.90 5.76
N PHE A 103 -1.11 -14.70 6.62
CA PHE A 103 -1.28 -13.98 7.88
C PHE A 103 -1.77 -12.55 7.64
N VAL A 104 -1.08 -11.78 6.81
CA VAL A 104 -1.45 -10.39 6.45
C VAL A 104 -2.85 -10.33 5.84
N LYS A 105 -3.22 -11.31 5.02
CA LYS A 105 -4.55 -11.37 4.38
C LYS A 105 -5.69 -11.50 5.39
N LEU A 106 -5.47 -12.17 6.51
CA LEU A 106 -6.52 -12.55 7.47
C LEU A 106 -6.58 -11.62 8.69
N VAL A 107 -5.45 -11.03 9.07
CA VAL A 107 -5.31 -10.32 10.35
C VAL A 107 -5.69 -8.84 10.23
N LYS A 108 -6.59 -8.40 11.11
CA LYS A 108 -6.82 -6.96 11.35
C LYS A 108 -5.73 -6.41 12.27
N ARG A 109 -5.37 -5.13 12.11
CA ARG A 109 -4.23 -4.51 12.82
C ARG A 109 -2.95 -5.33 12.57
N ASP A 110 -2.76 -5.69 11.30
CA ASP A 110 -1.63 -6.45 10.75
C ASP A 110 -0.28 -5.97 11.27
N TRP A 111 -0.03 -4.66 11.31
CA TRP A 111 1.26 -4.11 11.74
C TRP A 111 1.57 -4.42 13.21
N GLU A 112 0.60 -4.37 14.11
CA GLU A 112 0.81 -4.72 15.52
C GLU A 112 1.04 -6.21 15.68
N ALA A 113 0.30 -7.01 14.91
CA ALA A 113 0.43 -8.46 14.96
C ALA A 113 1.80 -8.89 14.41
N LEU A 114 2.26 -8.29 13.31
CA LEU A 114 3.62 -8.46 12.79
C LEU A 114 4.67 -7.99 13.79
N LEU A 115 4.46 -6.84 14.45
CA LEU A 115 5.39 -6.32 15.45
C LEU A 115 5.48 -7.23 16.68
N LYS A 116 4.35 -7.78 17.16
CA LYS A 116 4.33 -8.81 18.22
C LYS A 116 5.14 -10.04 17.86
N LEU A 117 5.14 -10.45 16.59
CA LEU A 117 5.89 -11.61 16.11
C LEU A 117 7.37 -11.32 15.88
N TYR A 118 7.72 -10.12 15.42
CA TYR A 118 9.07 -9.81 14.93
C TYR A 118 9.91 -8.97 15.90
N ALA A 119 9.29 -8.10 16.70
CA ALA A 119 9.95 -7.19 17.64
C ALA A 119 8.96 -6.71 18.74
N PRO A 120 8.45 -7.62 19.60
CA PRO A 120 7.42 -7.31 20.59
C PRO A 120 7.84 -6.20 21.58
N GLU A 121 9.14 -6.07 21.84
CA GLU A 121 9.72 -5.04 22.69
C GLU A 121 9.48 -3.61 22.19
N LYS A 122 9.27 -3.43 20.87
CA LYS A 122 9.02 -2.11 20.27
C LYS A 122 7.55 -1.69 20.31
N LEU A 123 6.64 -2.64 20.55
CA LEU A 123 5.21 -2.38 20.46
C LEU A 123 4.73 -1.27 21.41
N PRO A 124 5.09 -1.25 22.71
CA PRO A 124 4.59 -0.23 23.63
C PRO A 124 4.96 1.19 23.20
N GLU A 125 6.19 1.39 22.71
CA GLU A 125 6.65 2.68 22.20
C GLU A 125 5.83 3.09 20.98
N LEU A 126 5.76 2.23 19.95
CA LEU A 126 5.15 2.59 18.67
C LEU A 126 3.62 2.71 18.72
N GLU A 127 2.95 1.96 19.60
CA GLU A 127 1.50 2.07 19.81
C GLU A 127 1.14 3.37 20.56
N SER A 128 2.02 3.85 21.45
CA SER A 128 1.79 5.09 22.20
C SER A 128 1.90 6.37 21.36
N LEU A 129 2.54 6.30 20.19
CA LEU A 129 2.71 7.45 19.31
C LEU A 129 1.35 7.94 18.79
N PRO A 130 1.18 9.25 18.56
CA PRO A 130 -0.05 9.74 17.98
C PRO A 130 -0.20 9.29 16.52
N ILE A 131 -1.42 9.44 16.02
CA ILE A 131 -1.73 9.34 14.59
C ILE A 131 -2.08 10.74 14.09
N ILE A 132 -1.46 11.16 12.99
CA ILE A 132 -1.74 12.43 12.33
C ILE A 132 -2.49 12.16 11.03
N ILE A 133 -3.70 12.70 10.89
CA ILE A 133 -4.49 12.62 9.65
C ILE A 133 -4.92 14.02 9.27
N LYS A 134 -4.45 14.51 8.12
CA LYS A 134 -4.74 15.87 7.62
C LYS A 134 -4.46 16.94 8.68
N GLY A 135 -3.33 16.82 9.37
CA GLY A 135 -2.88 17.75 10.42
C GLY A 135 -3.60 17.61 11.78
N ARG A 136 -4.57 16.69 11.91
CA ARG A 136 -5.26 16.44 13.19
C ARG A 136 -4.66 15.25 13.91
N LYS A 137 -4.52 15.39 15.23
CA LYS A 137 -3.97 14.38 16.13
C LYS A 137 -5.06 13.46 16.66
N PHE A 138 -4.79 12.16 16.59
CA PHE A 138 -5.61 11.07 17.13
C PHE A 138 -4.72 10.17 17.99
N THR A 139 -5.35 9.46 18.92
CA THR A 139 -4.74 8.40 19.72
C THR A 139 -5.45 7.09 19.40
N LEU A 140 -4.71 5.99 19.36
CA LEU A 140 -5.28 4.64 19.18
C LEU A 140 -6.19 4.25 20.35
#